data_AF-A0A534W3Y1-F1
#
_entry.id   AF-A0A534W3Y1-F1
#
_cell.length_a   1.000
_cell.length_b   1.000
_cell.length_c   1.000
_cell.angle_alpha   90.00
_cell.angle_beta   90.00
_cell.angle_gamma   90.00
#
_symmetry.space_group_name_H-M   'P 1'
#
loop_
_entity.id
_entity.type
_entity.pdbx_description
1 polymer ?
#
loop_
_entity_poly.entity_id
_entity_poly.type
_entity_poly.pdbx_seq_one_letter_code
_entity_poly.pdbx_strand_id
1 'polypeptide(L)'
;MELLQAPEGDIVATHPATLFGRILAVLMMVLPGAAMVWFGMQVSGSDADARMPLLAGGGSLLALGVLAIVQQNRSKVVVRADGIERWGLRGKIWALRWAEMIELRYRAVKMRVYHVIPAGTNIYVTLTDPQGKKRRLPSNMKGMDVLAERVADQQTAAHFPQARATIDRGEEVRFGKALILDREKISVRKLLGGYKSCALPDIEKVAVEAGFLRIRQTGKFLAFGGGSVGAIPNVFLFLRLLDSLIARPAAIPADREFSTQASVG
;
A
#
# COMPACT_ATOMS: atom_id res chain seq x y z
N MET A 1 19.19 -16.98 -24.91
CA MET A 1 17.75 -17.32 -24.92
C MET A 1 17.00 -16.07 -24.48
N GLU A 2 16.46 -15.30 -25.42
CA GLU A 2 15.48 -14.26 -25.11
C GLU A 2 14.23 -14.94 -24.56
N LEU A 3 13.95 -14.77 -23.28
CA LEU A 3 12.66 -15.13 -22.71
C LEU A 3 11.61 -14.27 -23.42
N LEU A 4 10.83 -14.90 -24.31
CA LEU A 4 9.61 -14.33 -24.86
C LEU A 4 8.80 -13.74 -23.69
N GLN A 5 8.79 -12.41 -23.58
CA GLN A 5 8.04 -11.74 -22.54
C GLN A 5 6.57 -12.08 -22.77
N ALA A 6 5.96 -12.78 -21.80
CA ALA A 6 4.52 -13.03 -21.84
C ALA A 6 3.79 -11.70 -22.10
N PRO A 7 2.76 -11.68 -22.96
CA PRO A 7 2.08 -10.45 -23.36
C PRO A 7 1.70 -9.61 -22.13
N GLU A 8 1.94 -8.30 -22.19
CA GLU A 8 1.51 -7.40 -21.13
C GLU A 8 -0.01 -7.35 -21.11
N GLY A 9 -0.64 -7.71 -19.99
CA GLY A 9 -2.08 -7.61 -19.82
C GLY A 9 -2.59 -6.17 -19.90
N ASP A 10 -3.89 -6.07 -20.17
CA ASP A 10 -4.59 -4.80 -20.33
C ASP A 10 -4.45 -3.90 -19.10
N ILE A 11 -4.38 -2.59 -19.35
CA ILE A 11 -4.29 -1.58 -18.29
C ILE A 11 -5.66 -1.43 -17.64
N VAL A 12 -5.76 -1.79 -16.36
CA VAL A 12 -6.98 -1.66 -15.55
C VAL A 12 -7.05 -0.27 -14.90
N ALA A 13 -5.89 0.27 -14.48
CA ALA A 13 -5.84 1.55 -13.78
C ALA A 13 -4.48 2.23 -13.93
N THR A 14 -4.48 3.57 -13.89
CA THR A 14 -3.25 4.37 -13.72
C THR A 14 -3.43 5.37 -12.59
N HIS A 15 -2.50 5.34 -11.63
CA HIS A 15 -2.49 6.21 -10.45
C HIS A 15 -1.23 7.10 -10.48
N PRO A 16 -1.35 8.37 -10.90
CA PRO A 16 -0.24 9.31 -10.88
C PRO A 16 0.05 9.80 -9.45
N ALA A 17 1.21 10.42 -9.23
CA ALA A 17 1.49 11.13 -7.98
C ALA A 17 0.50 12.28 -7.71
N THR A 18 0.19 12.55 -6.45
CA THR A 18 -0.66 13.66 -6.02
C THR A 18 -0.04 15.02 -6.34
N LEU A 19 -0.88 16.05 -6.39
CA LEU A 19 -0.44 17.43 -6.65
C LEU A 19 0.30 18.06 -5.46
N PHE A 20 0.18 17.49 -4.26
CA PHE A 20 0.73 18.09 -3.04
C PHE A 20 2.24 18.37 -3.15
N GLY A 21 3.01 17.41 -3.65
CA GLY A 21 4.44 17.61 -3.85
C GLY A 21 4.77 18.68 -4.89
N ARG A 22 3.87 18.93 -5.85
CA ARG A 22 4.04 19.94 -6.89
C ARG A 22 3.75 21.31 -6.32
N ILE A 23 2.68 21.43 -5.55
CA ILE A 23 2.34 22.64 -4.79
C ILE A 23 3.49 23.02 -3.87
N LEU A 24 4.03 22.04 -3.12
CA LEU A 24 5.18 22.29 -2.24
C LEU A 24 6.42 22.73 -3.00
N ALA A 25 6.74 22.10 -4.15
CA ALA A 25 7.85 22.52 -5.00
C ALA A 25 7.66 23.95 -5.53
N VAL A 26 6.43 24.32 -5.92
CA VAL A 26 6.13 25.69 -6.36
C VAL A 26 6.32 26.69 -5.21
N LEU A 27 5.71 26.42 -4.06
CA LEU A 27 5.73 27.33 -2.91
C LEU A 27 7.13 27.50 -2.29
N MET A 28 7.91 26.42 -2.21
CA MET A 28 9.17 26.41 -1.47
C MET A 28 10.40 26.57 -2.35
N MET A 29 10.29 26.38 -3.67
CA MET A 29 11.43 26.49 -4.59
C MET A 29 11.16 27.48 -5.70
N VAL A 30 10.06 27.32 -6.44
CA VAL A 30 9.80 28.15 -7.63
C VAL A 30 9.53 29.61 -7.26
N LEU A 31 8.62 29.88 -6.32
CA LEU A 31 8.30 31.24 -5.91
C LEU A 31 9.48 31.96 -5.23
N PRO A 32 10.18 31.37 -4.25
CA PRO A 32 11.37 32.00 -3.66
C PRO A 32 12.49 32.19 -4.68
N GLY A 33 12.70 31.21 -5.55
CA GLY A 33 13.70 31.31 -6.63
C GLY A 33 13.38 32.45 -7.60
N ALA A 34 12.12 32.57 -8.03
CA ALA A 34 11.66 33.67 -8.88
C ALA A 34 11.83 35.03 -8.20
N ALA A 35 11.49 35.13 -6.90
CA ALA A 35 11.68 36.35 -6.13
C ALA A 35 13.17 36.74 -6.02
N MET A 36 14.07 35.79 -5.74
CA MET A 36 15.51 36.04 -5.70
C MET A 36 16.05 36.51 -7.05
N VAL A 37 15.62 35.90 -8.16
CA VAL A 37 16.01 36.35 -9.51
C VAL A 37 15.49 37.75 -9.77
N TRP A 38 14.22 38.03 -9.44
CA TRP A 38 13.62 39.35 -9.60
C TRP A 38 14.39 40.42 -8.81
N PHE A 39 14.65 40.20 -7.52
CA PHE A 39 15.43 41.13 -6.70
C PHE A 39 16.85 41.30 -7.23
N GLY A 40 17.51 40.20 -7.63
CA GLY A 40 18.83 40.26 -8.26
C GLY A 40 18.87 41.06 -9.56
N MET A 41 17.76 41.14 -10.31
CA MET A 41 17.63 42.01 -11.47
C MET A 41 17.42 43.48 -11.13
N GLN A 42 16.95 43.81 -9.92
CA GLN A 42 16.76 45.18 -9.45
C GLN A 42 18.01 45.78 -8.78
N VAL A 43 18.96 44.95 -8.36
CA VAL A 43 20.24 45.40 -7.80
C VAL A 43 21.08 46.09 -8.88
N SER A 44 21.65 47.25 -8.55
CA SER A 44 22.51 48.03 -9.45
C SER A 44 23.66 47.17 -9.99
N GLY A 45 24.05 47.42 -11.24
CA GLY A 45 25.18 46.72 -11.87
C GLY A 45 26.51 46.94 -11.15
N SER A 46 26.63 48.01 -10.35
CA SER A 46 27.80 48.29 -9.50
C SER A 46 27.99 47.31 -8.35
N ASP A 47 26.91 46.64 -7.92
CA ASP A 47 26.91 45.79 -6.73
C ASP A 47 26.92 44.31 -7.13
N ALA A 48 27.87 43.97 -8.00
CA ALA A 48 28.01 42.63 -8.59
C ALA A 48 28.10 41.52 -7.52
N ASP A 49 28.76 41.83 -6.39
CA ASP A 49 28.95 40.92 -5.27
C ASP A 49 27.64 40.53 -4.57
N ALA A 50 26.63 41.42 -4.59
CA ALA A 50 25.29 41.12 -4.07
C ALA A 50 24.37 40.52 -5.13
N ARG A 51 24.54 40.92 -6.39
CA ARG A 51 23.71 40.48 -7.52
C ARG A 51 23.94 39.03 -7.91
N MET A 52 25.19 38.61 -8.03
CA MET A 52 25.54 37.26 -8.53
C MET A 52 25.01 36.13 -7.63
N PRO A 53 25.13 36.19 -6.29
CA PRO A 53 24.56 35.16 -5.42
C PRO A 53 23.03 35.06 -5.51
N LEU A 54 22.33 36.19 -5.65
CA LEU A 54 20.87 36.21 -5.79
C LEU A 54 20.41 35.54 -7.08
N LEU A 55 21.06 35.84 -8.20
CA LEU A 55 20.74 35.24 -9.50
C LEU A 55 21.10 33.74 -9.51
N ALA A 56 22.28 33.36 -9.01
CA ALA A 56 22.71 31.98 -8.97
C ALA A 56 21.85 31.12 -8.03
N GLY A 57 21.56 31.63 -6.82
CA GLY A 57 20.69 30.98 -5.85
C GLY A 57 19.25 30.85 -6.36
N GLY A 58 18.70 31.95 -6.90
CA GLY A 58 17.36 31.96 -7.47
C GLY A 58 17.21 31.04 -8.68
N GLY A 59 18.18 31.06 -9.60
CA GLY A 59 18.23 30.15 -10.75
C GLY A 59 18.33 28.68 -10.34
N SER A 60 19.13 28.37 -9.32
CA SER A 60 19.27 27.01 -8.78
C SER A 60 17.96 26.51 -8.15
N LEU A 61 17.28 27.36 -7.36
CA LEU A 61 15.98 27.02 -6.77
C LEU A 61 14.92 26.77 -7.85
N LEU A 62 14.86 27.62 -8.88
CA LEU A 62 13.96 27.42 -10.02
C LEU A 62 14.24 26.09 -10.72
N ALA A 63 15.50 25.80 -11.03
CA ALA A 63 15.89 24.56 -11.70
C ALA A 63 15.51 23.31 -10.88
N LEU A 64 15.78 23.33 -9.57
CA LEU A 64 15.39 22.24 -8.66
C LEU A 64 13.87 22.10 -8.54
N GLY A 65 13.14 23.22 -8.45
CA GLY A 65 11.68 23.22 -8.40
C GLY A 65 11.06 22.61 -9.65
N VAL A 66 11.53 23.02 -10.84
CA VAL A 66 11.09 22.45 -12.12
C VAL A 66 11.42 20.95 -12.20
N LEU A 67 12.64 20.56 -11.83
CA LEU A 67 13.06 19.15 -11.82
C LEU A 67 12.16 18.31 -10.90
N ALA A 68 11.83 18.81 -9.71
CA ALA A 68 10.93 18.14 -8.77
C ALA A 68 9.53 17.95 -9.36
N ILE A 69 8.98 18.97 -10.04
CA ILE A 69 7.68 18.88 -10.72
C ILE A 69 7.72 17.85 -11.85
N VAL A 70 8.76 17.87 -12.70
CA VAL A 70 8.93 16.91 -13.80
C VAL A 70 9.04 15.48 -13.26
N GLN A 71 9.82 15.27 -12.20
CA GLN A 71 9.98 13.97 -11.57
C GLN A 71 8.64 13.44 -11.04
N GLN A 72 7.83 14.28 -10.41
CA GLN A 72 6.51 13.89 -9.89
C GLN A 72 5.49 13.63 -11.01
N ASN A 73 5.54 14.36 -12.12
CA ASN A 73 4.69 14.12 -13.29
C ASN A 73 4.94 12.74 -13.93
N ARG A 74 6.19 12.26 -13.85
CA ARG A 74 6.58 10.96 -14.42
C ARG A 74 6.36 9.78 -13.46
N SER A 75 6.15 10.05 -12.18
CA SER A 75 5.87 9.00 -11.18
C SER A 75 4.41 8.55 -11.26
N LYS A 76 4.20 7.28 -11.62
CA LYS A 76 2.88 6.65 -11.66
C LYS A 76 2.96 5.17 -11.29
N VAL A 77 1.85 4.65 -10.79
CA VAL A 77 1.62 3.21 -10.63
C VAL A 77 0.58 2.79 -11.65
N VAL A 78 0.87 1.72 -12.40
CA VAL A 78 -0.04 1.16 -13.40
C VAL A 78 -0.46 -0.21 -12.92
N VAL A 79 -1.77 -0.40 -12.78
CA VAL A 79 -2.39 -1.69 -12.44
C VAL A 79 -2.83 -2.31 -13.75
N ARG A 80 -2.33 -3.51 -14.05
CA ARG A 80 -2.71 -4.32 -15.21
C ARG A 80 -3.51 -5.53 -14.75
N ALA A 81 -4.18 -6.18 -15.69
CA ALA A 81 -4.95 -7.40 -15.42
C ALA A 81 -4.05 -8.53 -14.86
N ASP A 82 -2.78 -8.56 -15.24
CA ASP A 82 -1.83 -9.62 -14.91
C ASP A 82 -0.70 -9.17 -13.97
N GLY A 83 -0.62 -7.89 -13.61
CA GLY A 83 0.38 -7.40 -12.67
C GLY A 83 0.29 -5.92 -12.33
N ILE A 84 1.34 -5.43 -11.72
CA ILE A 84 1.50 -4.03 -11.31
C ILE A 84 2.88 -3.52 -11.67
N GLU A 85 2.92 -2.26 -12.11
CA GLU A 85 4.13 -1.59 -12.51
C GLU A 85 4.30 -0.26 -11.76
N ARG A 86 5.55 0.09 -11.47
CA ARG A 86 5.92 1.41 -11.00
C ARG A 86 6.80 2.09 -12.03
N TRP A 87 6.44 3.31 -12.37
CA TRP A 87 7.15 4.18 -13.30
C TRP A 87 7.71 5.40 -12.57
N GLY A 88 8.82 5.91 -13.07
CA GLY A 88 9.47 7.14 -12.60
C GLY A 88 10.11 7.90 -13.75
N LEU A 89 11.04 8.81 -13.42
CA LEU A 89 11.67 9.70 -14.40
C LEU A 89 12.36 8.95 -15.54
N ARG A 90 13.04 7.83 -15.23
CA ARG A 90 13.79 7.01 -16.19
C ARG A 90 12.97 5.86 -16.80
N GLY A 91 11.63 5.92 -16.71
CA GLY A 91 10.74 4.86 -17.21
C GLY A 91 10.33 3.86 -16.14
N LYS A 92 10.15 2.59 -16.55
CA LYS A 92 9.67 1.50 -15.70
C LYS A 92 10.73 1.16 -14.64
N ILE A 93 10.41 1.38 -13.36
CA ILE A 93 11.31 1.08 -12.22
C ILE A 93 11.24 -0.40 -11.88
N TRP A 94 10.03 -0.97 -11.85
CA TRP A 94 9.80 -2.40 -11.66
C TRP A 94 8.40 -2.77 -12.15
N ALA A 95 8.24 -4.06 -12.47
CA ALA A 95 6.98 -4.72 -12.72
C ALA A 95 6.93 -6.00 -11.87
N LEU A 96 5.73 -6.40 -11.46
CA LEU A 96 5.50 -7.63 -10.72
C LEU A 96 4.17 -8.23 -11.18
N ARG A 97 4.19 -9.49 -11.63
CA ARG A 97 2.98 -10.21 -11.98
C ARG A 97 2.21 -10.61 -10.72
N TRP A 98 0.88 -10.66 -10.81
CA TRP A 98 0.06 -11.07 -9.67
C TRP A 98 0.41 -12.47 -9.20
N ALA A 99 0.51 -13.43 -10.12
CA ALA A 99 0.82 -14.83 -9.82
C ALA A 99 2.21 -15.06 -9.19
N GLU A 100 3.17 -14.16 -9.44
CA GLU A 100 4.53 -14.24 -8.90
C GLU A 100 4.65 -13.59 -7.52
N MET A 101 3.63 -12.86 -7.07
CA MET A 101 3.70 -12.10 -5.82
C MET A 101 3.60 -13.03 -4.61
N ILE A 102 4.64 -13.11 -3.79
CA ILE A 102 4.62 -14.01 -2.62
C ILE A 102 3.80 -13.41 -1.47
N GLU A 103 4.03 -12.12 -1.17
CA GLU A 103 3.36 -11.46 -0.05
C GLU A 103 2.81 -10.09 -0.44
N LEU A 104 1.59 -9.81 0.00
CA LEU A 104 1.00 -8.49 0.10
C LEU A 104 0.85 -8.11 1.57
N ARG A 105 1.37 -6.94 1.94
CA ARG A 105 1.16 -6.33 3.25
C ARG A 105 0.44 -5.00 3.09
N TYR A 106 -0.69 -4.88 3.76
CA TYR A 106 -1.51 -3.68 3.79
C TYR A 106 -1.50 -3.08 5.19
N ARG A 107 -1.25 -1.77 5.29
CA ARG A 107 -1.31 -1.04 6.56
C ARG A 107 -1.94 0.32 6.32
N ALA A 108 -3.02 0.63 7.02
CA ALA A 108 -3.60 1.96 7.09
C ALA A 108 -3.27 2.60 8.45
N VAL A 109 -2.82 3.85 8.43
CA VAL A 109 -2.43 4.62 9.63
C VAL A 109 -3.14 5.96 9.58
N LYS A 110 -3.91 6.30 10.63
CA LYS A 110 -4.51 7.64 10.72
C LYS A 110 -3.41 8.66 10.99
N MET A 111 -3.42 9.75 10.24
CA MET A 111 -2.60 10.91 10.54
C MET A 111 -3.41 11.85 11.43
N ARG A 112 -2.76 12.35 12.48
CA ARG A 112 -3.30 13.41 13.33
C ARG A 112 -2.31 14.57 13.40
N VAL A 113 -2.79 15.80 13.24
CA VAL A 113 -2.01 17.01 13.56
C VAL A 113 -2.14 17.24 15.07
N TYR A 114 -0.99 17.43 15.74
CA TYR A 114 -0.90 17.64 17.19
C TYR A 114 -1.67 16.59 18.03
N HIS A 115 -1.73 15.34 17.57
CA HIS A 115 -2.46 14.22 18.22
C HIS A 115 -3.99 14.36 18.32
N VAL A 116 -4.56 15.51 17.95
CA VAL A 116 -5.99 15.82 18.16
C VAL A 116 -6.76 15.96 16.85
N ILE A 117 -6.17 16.59 15.83
CA ILE A 117 -6.91 16.94 14.61
C ILE A 117 -6.72 15.84 13.55
N PRO A 118 -7.78 15.12 13.14
CA PRO A 118 -7.66 14.12 12.08
C PRO A 118 -7.22 14.78 10.76
N ALA A 119 -6.05 14.38 10.27
CA ALA A 119 -5.43 14.93 9.06
C ALA A 119 -5.65 14.06 7.81
N GLY A 120 -6.01 12.78 8.02
CA GLY A 120 -6.27 11.81 6.95
C GLY A 120 -5.84 10.40 7.32
N THR A 121 -5.78 9.50 6.34
CA THR A 121 -5.28 8.12 6.50
C THR A 121 -4.19 7.84 5.48
N ASN A 122 -2.99 7.49 5.96
CA ASN A 122 -1.90 7.00 5.12
C ASN A 122 -2.02 5.49 4.91
N ILE A 123 -2.12 5.08 3.66
CA ILE A 123 -2.17 3.68 3.26
C ILE A 123 -0.79 3.27 2.74
N TYR A 124 -0.28 2.17 3.28
CA TYR A 124 0.98 1.58 2.91
C TYR A 124 0.74 0.19 2.35
N VAL A 125 1.20 -0.01 1.11
CA VAL A 125 1.14 -1.28 0.41
C VAL A 125 2.56 -1.72 0.11
N THR A 126 2.91 -2.91 0.59
CA THR A 126 4.21 -3.54 0.32
C THR A 126 3.98 -4.90 -0.32
N LEU A 127 4.62 -5.10 -1.46
CA LEU A 127 4.60 -6.33 -2.23
C LEU A 127 5.96 -7.01 -2.07
N THR A 128 6.00 -8.32 -1.95
CA THR A 128 7.25 -9.09 -1.93
C THR A 128 7.33 -9.93 -3.21
N ASP A 129 8.40 -9.74 -3.98
CA ASP A 129 8.64 -10.49 -5.22
C ASP A 129 9.20 -11.90 -4.93
N PRO A 130 9.31 -12.79 -5.94
CA PRO A 130 9.85 -14.14 -5.77
C PRO A 130 11.25 -14.21 -5.16
N GLN A 131 12.03 -13.14 -5.32
CA GLN A 131 13.39 -13.03 -4.79
C GLN A 131 13.41 -12.54 -3.34
N GLY A 132 12.23 -12.38 -2.71
CA GLY A 132 12.09 -11.86 -1.36
C GLY A 132 12.28 -10.35 -1.25
N LYS A 133 12.41 -9.64 -2.38
CA LYS A 133 12.65 -8.19 -2.37
C LYS A 133 11.32 -7.45 -2.23
N LYS A 134 11.32 -6.54 -1.25
CA LYS A 134 10.15 -5.73 -0.90
C LYS A 134 10.02 -4.54 -1.85
N ARG A 135 8.86 -4.40 -2.48
CA ARG A 135 8.46 -3.30 -3.36
C ARG A 135 7.34 -2.52 -2.68
N ARG A 136 7.66 -1.30 -2.22
CA ARG A 136 6.69 -0.42 -1.58
C ARG A 136 6.06 0.51 -2.61
N LEU A 137 4.73 0.61 -2.57
CA LEU A 137 4.00 1.65 -3.31
C LEU A 137 4.18 3.00 -2.59
N PRO A 138 4.45 4.09 -3.31
CA PRO A 138 4.47 5.42 -2.72
C PRO A 138 3.11 5.75 -2.12
N SER A 139 3.07 6.34 -0.92
CA SER A 139 1.81 6.73 -0.27
C SER A 139 1.17 7.98 -0.87
N ASN A 140 1.90 8.71 -1.72
CA ASN A 140 1.45 9.95 -2.36
C ASN A 140 0.87 9.70 -3.76
N MET A 141 0.26 8.55 -4.01
CA MET A 141 -0.45 8.27 -5.26
C MET A 141 -1.89 8.81 -5.18
N LYS A 142 -2.40 9.33 -6.29
CA LYS A 142 -3.80 9.79 -6.40
C LYS A 142 -4.73 8.59 -6.26
N GLY A 143 -5.72 8.68 -5.36
CA GLY A 143 -6.63 7.59 -5.04
C GLY A 143 -5.90 6.38 -4.48
N MET A 144 -5.03 6.59 -3.48
CA MET A 144 -4.22 5.53 -2.87
C MET A 144 -5.08 4.44 -2.20
N ASP A 145 -6.23 4.82 -1.67
CA ASP A 145 -7.28 3.94 -1.18
C ASP A 145 -7.78 2.99 -2.27
N VAL A 146 -8.23 3.55 -3.40
CA VAL A 146 -8.70 2.78 -4.56
C VAL A 146 -7.58 1.92 -5.14
N LEU A 147 -6.35 2.45 -5.21
CA LEU A 147 -5.19 1.69 -5.66
C LEU A 147 -4.94 0.48 -4.74
N ALA A 148 -4.95 0.70 -3.42
CA ALA A 148 -4.66 -0.36 -2.47
C ALA A 148 -5.74 -1.46 -2.47
N GLU A 149 -7.01 -1.07 -2.59
CA GLU A 149 -8.14 -1.99 -2.76
C GLU A 149 -7.97 -2.83 -4.02
N ARG A 150 -7.74 -2.20 -5.18
CA ARG A 150 -7.51 -2.92 -6.44
C ARG A 150 -6.33 -3.88 -6.37
N VAL A 151 -5.23 -3.48 -5.73
CA VAL A 151 -4.07 -4.35 -5.53
C VAL A 151 -4.42 -5.55 -4.64
N ALA A 152 -5.17 -5.33 -3.55
CA ALA A 152 -5.62 -6.39 -2.67
C ALA A 152 -6.54 -7.37 -3.39
N ASP A 153 -7.49 -6.87 -4.17
CA ASP A 153 -8.44 -7.69 -4.91
C ASP A 153 -7.76 -8.53 -5.98
N GLN A 154 -6.90 -7.92 -6.80
CA GLN A 154 -6.19 -8.62 -7.88
C GLN A 154 -5.22 -9.66 -7.34
N GLN A 155 -4.44 -9.33 -6.30
CA GLN A 155 -3.57 -10.30 -5.65
C GLN A 155 -4.38 -11.43 -5.03
N THR A 156 -5.46 -11.12 -4.32
CA THR A 156 -6.32 -12.12 -3.70
C THR A 156 -6.92 -13.04 -4.77
N ALA A 157 -7.45 -12.50 -5.86
CA ALA A 157 -8.02 -13.27 -6.95
C ALA A 157 -7.00 -14.20 -7.62
N ALA A 158 -5.77 -13.73 -7.83
CA ALA A 158 -4.71 -14.52 -8.45
C ALA A 158 -4.28 -15.72 -7.59
N HIS A 159 -4.22 -15.57 -6.26
CA HIS A 159 -3.74 -16.63 -5.37
C HIS A 159 -4.84 -17.49 -4.76
N PHE A 160 -6.10 -17.07 -4.83
CA PHE A 160 -7.23 -17.78 -4.23
C PHE A 160 -7.38 -19.23 -4.73
N PRO A 161 -7.33 -19.54 -6.04
CA PRO A 161 -7.52 -20.92 -6.52
C PRO A 161 -6.47 -21.87 -5.95
N GLN A 162 -5.21 -21.47 -5.95
CA GLN A 162 -4.12 -22.29 -5.42
C GLN A 162 -4.26 -22.52 -3.91
N ALA A 163 -4.50 -21.45 -3.15
CA ALA A 163 -4.64 -21.55 -1.70
C ALA A 163 -5.88 -22.37 -1.30
N ARG A 164 -6.96 -22.26 -2.06
CA ARG A 164 -8.16 -23.10 -1.86
C ARG A 164 -7.88 -24.57 -2.14
N ALA A 165 -7.20 -24.87 -3.25
CA ALA A 165 -6.80 -26.23 -3.59
C ALA A 165 -5.89 -26.87 -2.52
N THR A 166 -4.99 -26.09 -1.91
CA THR A 166 -4.18 -26.53 -0.76
C THR A 166 -5.06 -26.96 0.41
N ILE A 167 -6.05 -26.17 0.80
CA ILE A 167 -6.98 -26.52 1.88
C ILE A 167 -7.84 -27.75 1.51
N ASP A 168 -8.31 -27.84 0.26
CA ASP A 168 -9.13 -28.95 -0.20
C ASP A 168 -8.35 -30.28 -0.20
N ARG A 169 -7.01 -30.25 -0.37
CA ARG A 169 -6.11 -31.41 -0.17
C ARG A 169 -5.86 -31.77 1.30
N GLY A 170 -6.41 -31.01 2.25
CA GLY A 170 -6.17 -31.20 3.68
C GLY A 170 -4.85 -30.59 4.17
N GLU A 171 -4.17 -29.80 3.35
CA GLU A 171 -2.97 -29.06 3.75
C GLU A 171 -3.34 -27.72 4.42
N GLU A 172 -2.40 -27.16 5.17
CA GLU A 172 -2.56 -25.86 5.82
C GLU A 172 -1.98 -24.71 4.98
N VAL A 173 -2.66 -23.56 4.98
CA VAL A 173 -2.19 -22.31 4.39
C VAL A 173 -1.70 -21.38 5.51
N ARG A 174 -0.47 -20.89 5.38
CA ARG A 174 0.19 -20.04 6.38
C ARG A 174 0.20 -18.57 5.94
N PHE A 175 -0.19 -17.68 6.85
CA PHE A 175 -0.15 -16.24 6.66
C PHE A 175 0.93 -15.64 7.56
N GLY A 176 2.17 -15.81 7.10
CA GLY A 176 3.37 -15.47 7.86
C GLY A 176 3.48 -16.29 9.13
N LYS A 177 3.95 -15.67 10.21
CA LYS A 177 4.10 -16.33 11.52
C LYS A 177 2.87 -16.16 12.42
N ALA A 178 1.83 -15.46 11.95
CA ALA A 178 0.73 -15.00 12.78
C ALA A 178 -0.46 -15.95 12.74
N LEU A 179 -0.83 -16.42 11.53
CA LEU A 179 -2.03 -17.22 11.31
C LEU A 179 -1.71 -18.45 10.45
N ILE A 180 -2.44 -19.53 10.74
CA ILE A 180 -2.50 -20.74 9.93
C ILE A 180 -3.98 -21.08 9.77
N LEU A 181 -4.38 -21.43 8.55
CA LEU A 181 -5.73 -21.85 8.21
C LEU A 181 -5.68 -23.23 7.58
N ASP A 182 -6.50 -24.15 8.08
CA ASP A 182 -6.76 -25.44 7.47
C ASP A 182 -8.27 -25.63 7.26
N ARG A 183 -8.69 -26.83 6.89
CA ARG A 183 -10.11 -27.15 6.58
C ARG A 183 -11.03 -27.08 7.80
N GLU A 184 -10.50 -27.25 9.01
CA GLU A 184 -11.29 -27.47 10.23
C GLU A 184 -11.10 -26.39 11.29
N LYS A 185 -9.98 -25.65 11.27
CA LYS A 185 -9.63 -24.67 12.30
C LYS A 185 -8.76 -23.53 11.78
N ILE A 186 -8.77 -22.44 12.57
CA ILE A 186 -7.76 -21.37 12.49
C ILE A 186 -6.82 -21.52 13.67
N SER A 187 -5.52 -21.39 13.41
CA SER A 187 -4.50 -21.32 14.45
C SER A 187 -3.84 -19.95 14.49
N VAL A 188 -3.80 -19.32 15.67
CA VAL A 188 -3.21 -18.00 15.91
C VAL A 188 -2.00 -18.15 16.83
N ARG A 189 -0.91 -17.47 16.51
CA ARG A 189 0.31 -17.48 17.34
C ARG A 189 0.04 -16.85 18.73
N LYS A 190 0.52 -17.52 19.79
CA LYS A 190 0.46 -17.00 21.17
C LYS A 190 1.63 -16.05 21.45
N LEU A 191 1.48 -15.19 22.46
CA LEU A 191 2.52 -14.24 22.89
C LEU A 191 3.80 -14.96 23.37
N LEU A 192 3.63 -16.06 24.11
CA LEU A 192 4.72 -16.88 24.66
C LEU A 192 5.21 -17.99 23.70
N GLY A 193 4.87 -17.90 22.41
CA GLY A 193 5.20 -18.93 21.42
C GLY A 193 4.16 -20.05 21.31
N GLY A 194 4.27 -20.85 20.24
CA GLY A 194 3.27 -21.85 19.86
C GLY A 194 1.99 -21.23 19.27
N TYR A 195 0.99 -22.08 19.03
CA TYR A 195 -0.29 -21.70 18.45
C TYR A 195 -1.45 -22.09 19.38
N LYS A 196 -2.52 -21.30 19.35
CA LYS A 196 -3.86 -21.71 19.83
C LYS A 196 -4.75 -21.89 18.62
N SER A 197 -5.63 -22.90 18.67
CA SER A 197 -6.54 -23.21 17.56
C SER A 197 -7.99 -22.99 17.96
N CYS A 198 -8.81 -22.58 17.01
CA CYS A 198 -10.26 -22.45 17.12
C CYS A 198 -10.87 -23.21 15.94
N ALA A 199 -11.78 -24.16 16.21
CA ALA A 199 -12.52 -24.84 15.16
C ALA A 199 -13.34 -23.80 14.37
N LEU A 200 -13.49 -23.99 13.06
CA LEU A 200 -14.25 -23.08 12.21
C LEU A 200 -15.71 -22.90 12.66
N PRO A 201 -16.43 -23.95 13.11
CA PRO A 201 -17.79 -23.81 13.62
C PRO A 201 -17.89 -22.92 14.86
N ASP A 202 -16.84 -22.88 15.67
CA ASP A 202 -16.80 -22.10 16.92
C ASP A 202 -16.53 -20.62 16.66
N ILE A 203 -16.19 -20.21 15.43
CA ILE A 203 -15.94 -18.81 15.10
C ILE A 203 -17.26 -18.05 15.12
N GLU A 204 -17.34 -17.04 15.97
CA GLU A 204 -18.52 -16.18 16.09
C GLU A 204 -18.43 -15.02 15.09
N LYS A 205 -17.31 -14.29 15.11
CA LYS A 205 -17.09 -13.09 14.30
C LYS A 205 -15.63 -13.00 13.88
N VAL A 206 -15.41 -12.60 12.64
CA VAL A 206 -14.10 -12.17 12.13
C VAL A 206 -14.29 -10.77 11.58
N ALA A 207 -13.46 -9.83 12.01
CA ALA A 207 -13.54 -8.46 11.52
C ALA A 207 -12.16 -7.81 11.51
N VAL A 208 -11.96 -6.91 10.55
CA VAL A 208 -10.86 -5.95 10.59
C VAL A 208 -11.39 -4.68 11.22
N GLU A 209 -11.16 -4.54 12.51
CA GLU A 209 -11.52 -3.36 13.24
C GLU A 209 -10.25 -2.59 13.50
N ALA A 210 -10.23 -1.34 13.03
CA ALA A 210 -9.27 -0.40 13.54
C ALA A 210 -7.82 -0.84 13.20
N GLY A 211 -7.59 -1.35 11.99
CA GLY A 211 -6.27 -1.83 11.54
C GLY A 211 -5.80 -3.15 12.18
N PHE A 212 -6.64 -3.79 13.01
CA PHE A 212 -6.39 -5.08 13.61
C PHE A 212 -7.39 -6.11 13.13
N LEU A 213 -6.90 -7.27 12.71
CA LEU A 213 -7.73 -8.45 12.56
C LEU A 213 -8.14 -8.93 13.97
N ARG A 214 -9.43 -9.14 14.18
CA ARG A 214 -10.01 -9.71 15.40
C ARG A 214 -10.87 -10.91 15.05
N ILE A 215 -10.57 -12.03 15.68
CA ILE A 215 -11.32 -13.28 15.59
C ILE A 215 -11.96 -13.50 16.97
N ARG A 216 -13.27 -13.65 17.02
CA ARG A 216 -14.05 -13.99 18.23
C ARG A 216 -14.54 -15.43 18.15
N GLN A 217 -14.50 -16.11 19.29
CA GLN A 217 -15.01 -17.47 19.44
C GLN A 217 -16.33 -17.41 20.21
N THR A 218 -17.27 -18.26 19.81
CA THR A 218 -18.61 -18.35 20.39
C THR A 218 -18.54 -18.56 21.90
N GLY A 219 -19.33 -17.79 22.65
CA GLY A 219 -19.39 -17.88 24.11
C GLY A 219 -18.20 -17.27 24.84
N LYS A 220 -17.27 -16.58 24.14
CA LYS A 220 -16.13 -15.88 24.76
C LYS A 220 -16.22 -14.38 24.53
N PHE A 221 -16.19 -13.62 25.63
CA PHE A 221 -16.18 -12.15 25.60
C PHE A 221 -14.89 -11.57 24.99
N LEU A 222 -13.75 -12.23 25.19
CA LEU A 222 -12.46 -11.79 24.67
C LEU A 222 -12.20 -12.33 23.25
N ALA A 223 -11.50 -11.55 22.43
CA ALA A 223 -11.08 -12.01 21.11
C ALA A 223 -10.22 -13.27 21.23
N PHE A 224 -10.58 -14.31 20.48
CA PHE A 224 -9.80 -15.53 20.34
C PHE A 224 -8.40 -15.20 19.84
N GLY A 225 -8.24 -14.27 18.90
CA GLY A 225 -6.92 -13.87 18.44
C GLY A 225 -6.97 -12.91 17.27
N GLY A 226 -5.80 -12.70 16.68
CA GLY A 226 -5.60 -11.80 15.56
C GLY A 226 -4.30 -11.02 15.70
N GLY A 227 -4.22 -9.89 15.03
CA GLY A 227 -3.01 -9.07 15.02
C GLY A 227 -3.15 -7.86 14.11
N SER A 228 -2.12 -7.02 14.09
CA SER A 228 -2.08 -5.88 13.17
C SER A 228 -2.13 -6.40 11.73
N VAL A 229 -3.04 -5.85 10.93
CA VAL A 229 -3.20 -6.20 9.51
C VAL A 229 -1.89 -6.03 8.74
N GLY A 230 -1.09 -5.00 9.06
CA GLY A 230 0.23 -4.80 8.41
C GLY A 230 1.28 -5.86 8.74
N ALA A 231 1.10 -6.61 9.82
CA ALA A 231 2.00 -7.68 10.22
C ALA A 231 1.64 -9.03 9.59
N ILE A 232 0.39 -9.19 9.13
CA ILE A 232 -0.14 -10.43 8.55
C ILE A 232 -0.02 -10.33 7.01
N PRO A 233 0.89 -11.07 6.36
CA PRO A 233 0.95 -11.10 4.91
C PRO A 233 -0.30 -11.77 4.34
N ASN A 234 -0.74 -11.32 3.17
CA ASN A 234 -1.88 -11.87 2.44
C ASN A 234 -3.17 -11.93 3.28
N VAL A 235 -3.40 -10.94 4.16
CA VAL A 235 -4.57 -10.94 5.07
C VAL A 235 -5.91 -10.99 4.31
N PHE A 236 -6.00 -10.37 3.13
CA PHE A 236 -7.22 -10.37 2.32
C PHE A 236 -7.50 -11.74 1.72
N LEU A 237 -6.46 -12.45 1.28
CA LEU A 237 -6.56 -13.85 0.88
C LEU A 237 -7.01 -14.73 2.05
N PHE A 238 -6.48 -14.50 3.26
CA PHE A 238 -6.93 -15.19 4.46
C PHE A 238 -8.43 -14.97 4.72
N LEU A 239 -8.89 -13.72 4.70
CA LEU A 239 -10.30 -13.39 4.92
C LEU A 239 -11.20 -14.07 3.88
N ARG A 240 -10.83 -13.99 2.58
CA ARG A 240 -11.60 -14.60 1.50
C ARG A 240 -11.65 -16.13 1.59
N LEU A 241 -10.52 -16.77 1.92
CA LEU A 241 -10.49 -18.23 2.14
C LEU A 241 -11.37 -18.61 3.32
N LEU A 242 -11.28 -17.88 4.42
CA LEU A 242 -12.06 -18.15 5.61
C LEU A 242 -13.56 -18.03 5.35
N ASP A 243 -13.98 -16.98 4.66
CA ASP A 243 -15.38 -16.79 4.25
C ASP A 243 -15.86 -17.97 3.39
N SER A 244 -15.02 -18.46 2.49
CA SER A 244 -15.33 -19.62 1.64
C SER A 244 -15.45 -20.95 2.40
N LEU A 245 -14.98 -21.02 3.65
CA LEU A 245 -15.02 -22.23 4.49
C LEU A 245 -16.15 -22.19 5.53
N ILE A 246 -16.47 -21.02 6.08
CA ILE A 246 -17.52 -20.88 7.11
C ILE A 246 -18.93 -20.81 6.48
N ALA A 247 -19.04 -20.62 5.15
CA ALA A 247 -20.32 -20.51 4.42
C ALA A 247 -21.27 -19.46 5.02
N ARG A 248 -20.71 -18.41 5.63
CA ARG A 248 -21.43 -17.24 6.16
C ARG A 248 -21.28 -16.07 5.18
N PRO A 249 -22.23 -15.10 5.18
CA PRO A 249 -22.05 -13.85 4.45
C PRO A 249 -20.74 -13.18 4.88
N ALA A 250 -20.01 -12.66 3.89
CA ALA A 250 -18.59 -12.29 3.96
C ALA A 250 -18.21 -11.46 5.20
N ALA A 251 -17.10 -11.81 5.85
CA ALA A 251 -16.46 -11.00 6.89
C ALA A 251 -15.84 -9.72 6.33
N ILE A 252 -15.66 -9.65 5.02
CA ILE A 252 -15.41 -8.41 4.28
C ILE A 252 -16.79 -7.79 4.00
N PRO A 253 -17.13 -6.64 4.60
CA PRO A 253 -18.36 -5.94 4.27
C PRO A 253 -18.43 -5.72 2.76
N ALA A 254 -19.56 -6.06 2.12
CA ALA A 254 -19.77 -5.85 0.68
C ALA A 254 -19.78 -4.35 0.32
N ASP A 255 -20.03 -3.51 1.32
CA ASP A 255 -19.74 -2.09 1.38
C ASP A 255 -18.22 -1.88 1.32
N ARG A 256 -17.77 -1.35 0.18
CA ARG A 256 -16.39 -1.10 -0.28
C ARG A 256 -15.57 -0.12 0.58
N GLU A 257 -15.77 -0.13 1.88
CA GLU A 257 -15.27 0.82 2.87
C GLU A 257 -14.19 0.21 3.79
N PHE A 258 -13.37 -0.68 3.22
CA PHE A 258 -12.28 -1.30 3.97
C PHE A 258 -11.22 -0.29 4.40
N SER A 259 -11.04 0.80 3.65
CA SER A 259 -10.13 1.89 4.00
C SER A 259 -10.61 2.66 5.23
N THR A 260 -11.92 2.88 5.38
CA THR A 260 -12.55 3.50 6.56
C THR A 260 -12.47 2.59 7.78
N GLN A 261 -12.71 1.29 7.64
CA GLN A 261 -12.66 0.33 8.76
C GLN A 261 -11.24 -0.06 9.18
N ALA A 262 -10.29 -0.18 8.24
CA ALA A 262 -8.89 -0.48 8.52
C ALA A 262 -8.11 0.74 9.03
N SER A 263 -8.68 1.94 8.99
CA SER A 263 -8.04 3.16 9.47
C SER A 263 -8.00 3.20 11.01
N VAL A 264 -6.81 3.21 11.61
CA VAL A 264 -6.65 3.46 13.05
C VAL A 264 -5.53 4.38 13.43
N GLY A 265 -5.81 5.05 14.55
CA GLY A 265 -4.83 5.47 15.55
C GLY A 265 -4.08 6.69 15.15
#